data_AF-A0A5C7L466-F1
#
_entry.id   AF-A0A5C7L466-F1
#
_cell.length_a   1.000
_cell.length_b   1.000
_cell.length_c   1.000
_cell.angle_alpha   90.00
_cell.angle_beta   90.00
_cell.angle_gamma   90.00
#
_symmetry.space_group_name_H-M   'P 1'
#
loop_
_entity.id
_entity.type
_entity.pdbx_description
1 polymer ?
#
loop_
_entity_poly.entity_id
_entity_poly.type
_entity_poly.pdbx_seq_one_letter_code
_entity_poly.pdbx_strand_id
1 'polypeptide(L)' 'MTRAGAPQKASSPPCPQCGSPVAMTPDNAWRPFCSQRCKLLDLGEWFSGRYAVPADKESAGENLSGQDDPTRLQ' A
#
# COMPACT_ATOMS: atom_id res chain seq x y z
N MET A 1 -12.83 -37.65 17.74
CA MET A 1 -11.43 -37.23 18.01
C MET A 1 -11.23 -35.82 17.49
N THR A 2 -11.62 -34.81 18.28
CA THR A 2 -11.53 -33.39 17.90
C THR A 2 -10.11 -32.91 18.23
N ARG A 3 -9.30 -32.54 17.23
CA ARG A 3 -7.99 -31.91 17.46
C ARG A 3 -8.25 -30.47 17.92
N ALA A 4 -7.95 -30.17 19.18
CA ALA A 4 -7.82 -28.79 19.63
C ALA A 4 -6.57 -28.18 18.97
N GLY A 5 -6.77 -27.14 18.15
CA GLY A 5 -5.67 -26.39 17.54
C GLY A 5 -4.98 -25.52 18.57
N ALA A 6 -3.66 -25.61 18.67
CA ALA A 6 -2.84 -24.73 19.50
C ALA A 6 -2.96 -23.26 19.03
N PRO A 7 -2.86 -22.27 19.93
CA PRO A 7 -2.96 -20.87 19.55
C PRO A 7 -1.76 -20.50 18.66
N GLN A 8 -2.06 -20.06 17.44
CA GLN A 8 -1.06 -19.54 16.51
C GLN A 8 -0.51 -18.24 17.13
N LYS A 9 0.80 -18.18 17.42
CA LYS A 9 1.44 -16.95 17.90
C LYS A 9 1.20 -15.84 16.87
N ALA A 10 0.61 -14.73 17.30
CA ALA A 10 0.49 -13.54 16.46
C ALA A 10 1.90 -12.97 16.20
N SER A 11 2.44 -13.16 15.00
CA SER A 11 3.65 -12.48 14.55
C SER A 11 3.32 -11.04 14.18
N SER A 12 4.13 -10.10 14.65
CA SER A 12 4.03 -8.71 14.19
C SER A 12 4.39 -8.63 12.70
N PRO A 13 3.60 -7.93 11.87
CA PRO A 13 3.92 -7.80 10.45
C PRO A 13 5.20 -6.97 10.25
N PRO A 14 5.94 -7.18 9.16
CA PRO A 14 7.13 -6.40 8.85
C PRO A 14 6.75 -4.99 8.37
N CYS A 15 7.59 -4.01 8.71
CA CYS A 15 7.49 -2.64 8.21
C CYS A 15 7.79 -2.64 6.70
N PRO A 16 6.95 -2.06 5.85
CA PRO A 16 7.17 -2.07 4.39
C PRO A 16 8.42 -1.29 3.98
N GLN A 17 8.87 -0.32 4.78
CA GLN A 17 10.03 0.51 4.46
C GLN A 17 11.38 -0.12 4.87
N CYS A 18 11.42 -0.88 5.97
CA CYS A 18 12.69 -1.36 6.54
C CYS A 18 12.69 -2.81 7.03
N GLY A 19 11.55 -3.51 6.95
CA GLY A 19 11.40 -4.91 7.38
C GLY A 19 11.32 -5.13 8.90
N SER A 20 11.56 -4.12 9.73
CA SER A 20 11.47 -4.28 11.20
C SER A 20 10.04 -4.63 11.65
N PRO A 21 9.86 -5.42 12.74
CA PRO A 21 8.52 -5.74 13.25
C PRO A 21 7.70 -4.50 13.62
N VAL A 22 6.43 -4.48 13.24
CA VAL A 22 5.49 -3.38 13.52
C VAL A 22 4.68 -3.72 14.75
N ALA A 23 4.76 -2.87 15.78
CA ALA A 23 3.85 -2.96 16.92
C ALA A 23 2.42 -2.65 16.45
N MET A 24 1.55 -3.67 16.47
CA MET A 24 0.13 -3.55 16.09
C MET A 24 -0.75 -3.13 17.28
N THR A 25 -0.30 -2.11 18.03
CA THR A 25 -0.99 -1.56 19.21
C THR A 25 -1.34 -0.09 18.97
N PRO A 26 -2.40 0.46 19.59
CA PRO A 26 -2.79 1.86 19.45
C PRO A 26 -1.65 2.86 19.64
N ASP A 27 -0.73 2.59 20.57
CA ASP A 27 0.42 3.45 20.91
C ASP A 27 1.35 3.72 19.71
N ASN A 28 1.44 2.80 18.76
CA ASN A 28 2.17 3.04 17.52
C ASN A 28 1.31 3.82 16.52
N ALA A 29 1.28 5.15 16.61
CA ALA A 29 0.52 5.99 15.68
C ALA A 29 0.97 5.90 14.20
N TRP A 30 2.06 5.17 13.90
CA TRP A 30 2.70 5.13 12.59
C TRP A 30 2.43 3.85 11.81
N ARG A 31 1.58 2.94 12.30
CA ARG A 31 1.16 1.73 11.55
C ARG A 31 0.70 2.12 10.13
N PRO A 32 1.10 1.38 9.07
CA PRO A 32 1.79 0.09 9.05
C PRO A 32 3.33 0.17 9.19
N PHE A 33 3.91 1.31 9.56
CA PHE A 33 5.35 1.49 9.72
C PHE A 33 5.78 1.28 11.18
N CYS A 34 7.07 0.98 11.38
CA CYS A 34 7.65 0.86 12.72
C CYS A 34 7.91 2.22 13.40
N SER A 35 7.92 3.33 12.64
CA SER A 35 8.23 4.67 13.16
C SER A 35 7.79 5.77 12.20
N GLN A 36 7.73 7.01 12.71
CA GLN A 36 7.51 8.22 11.91
C GLN A 36 8.54 8.37 10.79
N ARG A 37 9.81 8.04 11.05
CA ARG A 37 10.89 8.10 10.06
C ARG A 37 10.57 7.23 8.85
N CYS A 38 10.12 5.99 9.07
CA CYS A 38 9.80 5.07 7.98
C CYS A 38 8.60 5.57 7.16
N LYS A 39 7.58 6.15 7.81
CA LYS A 39 6.46 6.79 7.10
C LYS A 39 6.92 7.94 6.20
N LEU A 40 7.82 8.81 6.69
CA LEU A 40 8.31 9.96 5.92
C LEU A 40 9.20 9.52 4.75
N LEU A 41 10.02 8.48 4.93
CA LEU A 41 10.83 7.92 3.85
C LEU A 41 9.93 7.35 2.74
N ASP A 42 8.95 6.52 3.08
CA ASP A 42 7.97 5.98 2.12
C ASP A 42 7.30 7.11 1.33
N LEU A 43 6.81 8.16 1.99
CA LEU A 43 6.27 9.34 1.31
C LEU A 43 7.28 10.00 0.35
N GLY A 44 8.56 10.10 0.74
CA GLY A 44 9.61 10.62 -0.12
C GLY A 44 9.84 9.77 -1.38
N GLU A 45 9.72 8.45 -1.27
CA GLU A 45 9.80 7.51 -2.39
C GLU A 45 8.64 7.70 -3.38
N TRP A 46 7.43 7.94 -2.86
CA TRP A 46 6.26 8.30 -3.67
C TRP A 46 6.49 9.60 -4.43
N PHE A 47 6.91 10.67 -3.74
CA PHE A 47 7.12 11.96 -4.38
C PHE A 47 8.30 11.99 -5.35
N SER A 48 9.29 11.11 -5.18
CA SER A 48 10.41 10.98 -6.11
C SER A 48 10.12 10.05 -7.29
N GLY A 49 8.94 9.44 -7.36
CA GLY A 49 8.54 8.55 -8.46
C GLY A 49 9.26 7.21 -8.44
N ARG A 50 9.79 6.79 -7.28
CA ARG A 50 10.46 5.48 -7.14
C ARG A 50 9.46 4.32 -7.15
N TYR A 51 8.21 4.58 -6.77
CA TYR A 51 7.11 3.65 -6.98
C TYR A 51 6.51 3.87 -8.37
N ALA A 52 6.58 2.83 -9.20
CA ALA A 52 5.99 2.80 -10.53
C ALA A 52 5.24 1.48 -10.74
N VAL A 53 4.10 1.55 -11.41
CA VAL A 53 3.42 0.37 -11.91
C VAL A 53 4.06 0.01 -13.26
N PRO A 54 4.55 -1.23 -13.44
CA PRO A 54 5.08 -1.66 -14.72
C PRO A 54 4.03 -1.46 -15.83
N ALA A 55 4.45 -0.90 -16.97
CA ALA A 55 3.59 -0.82 -18.13
C ALA A 55 3.56 -2.17 -18.85
N ASP A 56 2.36 -2.73 -19.03
CA ASP A 56 2.16 -3.85 -19.94
C ASP A 56 2.31 -3.35 -21.38
N LYS A 57 3.22 -3.96 -22.14
CA LYS A 57 3.58 -3.53 -23.50
C LYS A 57 2.40 -3.53 -24.49
N GLU A 58 1.29 -4.17 -24.13
CA GLU A 58 0.09 -4.32 -24.98
C GLU A 58 -0.93 -3.16 -24.83
N SER A 59 -0.78 -2.27 -23.85
CA SER A 59 -1.77 -1.21 -23.53
C SER A 59 -1.48 0.16 -24.14
N ALA A 60 -0.43 0.28 -24.97
CA ALA A 60 -0.12 1.51 -25.69
C ALA A 60 -0.99 1.64 -26.95
N GLY A 61 -2.31 1.80 -26.79
CA GLY A 61 -3.18 1.82 -27.96
C GLY A 61 -4.68 2.01 -27.71
N GLU A 62 -5.11 2.84 -26.76
CA GLU A 62 -6.50 3.30 -26.78
C GLU A 62 -6.63 4.78 -26.42
N ASN A 63 -7.35 5.44 -27.31
CA ASN A 63 -7.47 6.86 -27.49
C ASN A 63 -8.22 7.46 -26.30
N LEU A 64 -7.52 8.17 -25.39
CA LEU A 64 -8.16 9.04 -24.39
C LEU A 64 -8.68 10.31 -25.07
N SER A 65 -9.46 10.18 -26.14
CA SER A 65 -10.29 11.28 -26.62
C SER A 65 -11.51 11.34 -25.70
N GLY A 66 -11.46 12.21 -24.69
CA GLY A 66 -12.64 12.59 -23.94
C GLY A 66 -13.68 13.13 -24.91
N GLN A 67 -14.70 12.32 -25.22
CA GLN A 67 -15.95 12.86 -25.72
C GLN A 67 -16.60 13.62 -24.55
N ASP A 68 -16.50 14.94 -24.60
CA ASP A 68 -17.38 15.83 -23.84
C ASP A 68 -18.82 15.54 -24.32
N ASP A 69 -19.60 14.85 -23.49
CA ASP A 69 -21.03 14.60 -23.73
C ASP A 69 -21.83 15.81 -23.23
N PRO A 70 -22.41 16.64 -24.12
CA PRO A 70 -23.10 17.86 -23.71
C PRO A 70 -24.45 17.62 -23.02
N THR A 71 -24.87 16.36 -22.81
CA THR A 71 -26.19 16.03 -22.22
C THR A 71 -26.12 15.79 -20.71
N ARG A 72 -24.93 15.83 -20.09
CA ARG A 72 -24.77 15.56 -18.64
C ARG A 72 -25.27 16.69 -17.72
N LEU A 73 -25.71 17.81 -18.28
CA LEU A 73 -26.38 18.89 -17.55
C LEU A 73 -27.85 18.99 -17.98
N GLN A 74 -28.65 17.99 -17.59
CA GLN A 74 -30.11 18.12 -17.48
C GLN A 74 -30.59 17.46 -16.19
#